data_AF-A0ABD1I5L9-F1
#
_entry.id   AF-A0ABD1I5L9-F1
#
_cell.length_a   1.000
_cell.length_b   1.000
_cell.length_c   1.000
_cell.angle_alpha   90.00
_cell.angle_beta   90.00
_cell.angle_gamma   90.00
#
_symmetry.space_group_name_H-M   'P 1'
#
loop_
_entity.id
_entity.type
_entity.pdbx_description
1 polymer ?
#
loop_
_entity_poly.entity_id
_entity_poly.type
_entity_poly.pdbx_seq_one_letter_code
_entity_poly.pdbx_strand_id
1 'polypeptide(L)'
;MQIQADLLGNPVVRPADIETTALGAAYAAGLTVGVWTEEQIFSPGEKMKKDTTFRPVIEELVRKKKVESWCKAVSRTFDLADRSL
;
A
#
# COMPACT_ATOMS: atom_id res chain seq x y z
N MET A 1 -8.94 2.04 -2.42
CA MET A 1 -7.63 2.68 -2.16
C MET A 1 -7.75 4.20 -2.01
N GLN A 2 -8.83 4.86 -2.45
CA GLN A 2 -9.02 6.31 -2.27
C GLN A 2 -8.94 6.76 -0.81
N ILE A 3 -9.64 6.10 0.11
CA ILE A 3 -9.59 6.40 1.56
C ILE A 3 -8.14 6.35 2.10
N GLN A 4 -7.33 5.39 1.64
CA GLN A 4 -5.93 5.30 2.04
C GLN A 4 -5.11 6.49 1.54
N ALA A 5 -5.26 6.86 0.25
CA ALA A 5 -4.58 8.03 -0.31
C ALA A 5 -5.00 9.32 0.41
N ASP A 6 -6.30 9.48 0.67
CA ASP A 6 -6.89 10.60 1.38
C ASP A 6 -6.32 10.73 2.82
N LEU A 7 -6.26 9.62 3.57
CA LEU A 7 -5.77 9.63 4.95
C LEU A 7 -4.23 9.78 5.02
N LEU A 8 -3.49 9.16 4.10
CA LEU A 8 -2.03 9.33 4.03
C LEU A 8 -1.63 10.72 3.55
N GLY A 9 -2.49 11.41 2.79
CA GLY A 9 -2.13 12.65 2.10
C GLY A 9 -1.13 12.46 0.96
N ASN A 10 -0.91 11.21 0.52
CA ASN A 10 0.05 10.84 -0.52
C ASN A 10 -0.63 9.98 -1.61
N PRO A 11 -0.12 9.99 -2.85
CA PRO A 11 -0.59 9.08 -3.89
C PRO A 11 -0.40 7.61 -3.51
N VAL A 12 -1.40 6.79 -3.81
CA VAL A 12 -1.33 5.33 -3.68
C VAL A 12 -1.40 4.71 -5.06
N VAL A 13 -0.36 3.98 -5.44
CA VAL A 13 -0.29 3.25 -6.70
C VAL A 13 -0.72 1.81 -6.44
N ARG A 14 -1.74 1.35 -7.17
CA ARG A 14 -2.10 -0.06 -7.22
C ARG A 14 -1.62 -0.64 -8.55
N PRO A 15 -0.73 -1.64 -8.52
CA PRO A 15 -0.30 -2.30 -9.75
C PRO A 15 -1.47 -2.99 -10.45
N ALA A 16 -1.34 -3.22 -11.75
CA ALA A 16 -2.34 -3.96 -12.51
C ALA A 16 -2.46 -5.44 -12.08
N ASP A 17 -1.33 -6.07 -11.75
CA ASP A 17 -1.23 -7.41 -11.15
C ASP A 17 -1.08 -7.25 -9.64
N ILE A 18 -2.03 -7.79 -8.87
CA ILE A 18 -2.07 -7.62 -7.40
C ILE A 18 -1.41 -8.80 -6.67
N GLU A 19 -1.16 -9.90 -7.36
CA GLU A 19 -0.52 -11.13 -6.90
C GLU A 19 1.01 -10.97 -6.79
N THR A 20 1.47 -9.78 -6.41
CA THR A 20 2.87 -9.35 -6.31
C THR A 20 3.75 -10.26 -5.45
N THR A 21 3.17 -10.98 -4.49
CA THR A 21 3.88 -11.99 -3.69
C THR A 21 4.35 -13.17 -4.54
N ALA A 22 3.44 -13.77 -5.32
CA ALA A 22 3.77 -14.88 -6.20
C ALA A 22 4.68 -14.40 -7.34
N LEU A 23 4.39 -13.23 -7.89
CA LEU A 23 5.21 -12.61 -8.93
C LEU A 23 6.65 -12.35 -8.46
N GLY A 24 6.83 -11.86 -7.24
CA GLY A 24 8.15 -11.65 -6.65
C GLY A 24 8.94 -12.95 -6.49
N ALA A 25 8.29 -14.02 -6.02
CA ALA A 25 8.91 -15.34 -5.93
C ALA A 25 9.32 -15.88 -7.33
N ALA A 26 8.45 -15.72 -8.32
CA ALA A 26 8.74 -16.11 -9.71
C ALA A 26 9.89 -15.31 -10.30
N TYR A 27 9.97 -14.00 -10.03
CA TYR A 27 11.09 -13.14 -10.45
C TYR A 27 12.41 -13.59 -9.82
N ALA A 28 12.44 -13.84 -8.51
CA ALA A 28 13.65 -14.29 -7.82
C ALA A 28 14.17 -15.63 -8.35
N ALA A 29 13.29 -16.62 -8.52
CA ALA A 29 13.66 -17.92 -9.07
C ALA A 29 14.08 -17.79 -10.54
N GLY A 30 13.30 -17.05 -11.34
CA GLY A 30 13.53 -16.88 -12.78
C GLY A 30 14.82 -16.14 -13.10
N LEU A 31 15.21 -15.14 -12.31
CA LEU A 31 16.52 -14.49 -12.43
C LEU A 31 17.66 -15.47 -12.19
N THR A 32 17.53 -16.32 -11.17
CA THR A 32 18.58 -17.28 -10.78
C THR A 32 18.84 -18.30 -11.88
N VAL A 33 17.80 -18.78 -12.57
CA VAL A 33 17.91 -19.78 -13.63
C VAL A 33 17.98 -19.18 -15.04
N GLY A 34 18.03 -17.85 -15.17
CA GLY A 34 18.18 -17.15 -16.44
C GLY A 34 16.92 -17.13 -17.33
N VAL A 35 15.73 -17.33 -16.76
CA VAL A 35 14.45 -17.18 -17.50
C VAL A 35 14.21 -15.72 -17.87
N TRP A 36 14.62 -14.79 -17.01
CA TRP A 36 14.58 -13.35 -17.27
C TRP A 36 15.88 -12.67 -16.86
N THR A 37 16.15 -11.50 -17.43
CA THR A 37 17.16 -10.55 -16.94
C THR A 37 16.53 -9.47 -16.06
N GLU A 38 17.35 -8.76 -15.29
CA GLU A 38 16.87 -7.64 -14.46
C GLU A 38 16.23 -6.55 -15.32
N GLU A 39 16.80 -6.24 -16.49
CA GLU A 39 16.24 -5.25 -17.40
C GLU A 39 14.86 -5.67 -17.90
N GLN A 40 14.64 -6.94 -18.21
CA GLN A 40 13.33 -7.44 -18.64
C GLN A 40 12.27 -7.34 -17.54
N ILE A 41 12.66 -7.48 -16.27
CA ILE A 41 11.73 -7.42 -15.13
C ILE A 41 11.40 -5.97 -14.76
N PHE A 42 12.44 -5.14 -14.63
CA PHE A 42 12.36 -3.81 -14.00
C PHE A 42 12.31 -2.64 -14.99
N SER A 43 12.44 -2.87 -16.31
CA SER A 43 12.26 -1.79 -17.27
C SER A 43 10.87 -1.15 -17.12
N PRO A 44 10.78 0.20 -17.10
CA PRO A 44 9.53 0.94 -17.04
C PRO A 44 8.79 0.83 -18.39
N GLY A 45 8.27 -0.35 -18.69
CA GLY A 45 7.55 -0.70 -19.91
C GLY A 45 6.04 -0.56 -19.75
N GLU A 46 5.29 -1.44 -20.43
CA GLU A 46 3.83 -1.44 -20.42
C GLU A 46 3.19 -1.69 -19.05
N LYS A 47 3.92 -2.30 -18.09
CA LYS A 47 3.41 -2.60 -16.75
C LYS A 47 2.92 -1.33 -16.03
N MET A 48 3.76 -0.30 -15.97
CA MET A 48 3.42 0.97 -15.32
C MET A 48 2.26 1.72 -16.00
N LYS A 49 2.00 1.47 -17.30
CA LYS A 49 0.88 2.12 -18.02
C LYS A 49 -0.49 1.60 -17.59
N LYS A 50 -0.55 0.42 -16.95
CA LYS A 50 -1.80 -0.22 -16.51
C LYS A 50 -2.11 0.01 -15.02
N ASP A 51 -1.19 0.64 -14.30
CA ASP A 51 -1.35 0.89 -12.87
C ASP A 51 -2.41 1.96 -12.60
N THR A 52 -3.17 1.79 -11.53
CA THR A 52 -4.14 2.79 -11.08
C THR A 52 -3.53 3.64 -9.98
N THR A 53 -3.45 4.95 -10.17
CA THR A 53 -2.99 5.90 -9.14
C THR A 53 -4.17 6.61 -8.50
N PHE A 54 -4.33 6.45 -7.18
CA PHE A 54 -5.28 7.19 -6.36
C PHE A 54 -4.56 8.38 -5.75
N ARG A 55 -5.01 9.60 -6.05
CA ARG A 55 -4.45 10.83 -5.48
C ARG A 55 -5.37 11.33 -4.35
N PRO A 56 -4.84 11.95 -3.29
CA PRO A 56 -5.67 12.52 -2.24
C PRO A 56 -6.64 13.55 -2.83
N VAL A 57 -7.92 13.46 -2.47
CA VAL A 57 -8.96 14.41 -2.92
C VAL A 57 -9.61 15.18 -1.77
N ILE A 58 -9.28 14.84 -0.52
CA ILE A 58 -9.80 15.55 0.66
C ILE A 58 -8.90 16.69 1.09
N GLU A 59 -9.49 17.69 1.74
CA GLU A 59 -8.75 18.80 2.34
C GLU A 59 -7.94 18.33 3.57
N GLU A 60 -6.79 18.98 3.78
CA GLU A 60 -5.88 18.70 4.90
C GLU A 60 -6.56 18.81 6.28
N LEU A 61 -7.45 19.79 6.47
CA LEU A 61 -8.20 19.95 7.73
C LEU A 61 -9.13 18.77 7.99
N VAL A 62 -9.81 18.27 6.96
CA VAL A 62 -10.69 17.10 7.04
C VAL A 62 -9.87 15.84 7.35
N ARG A 63 -8.70 15.69 6.72
CA ARG A 63 -7.76 14.60 6.98
C ARG A 63 -7.33 14.58 8.44
N LYS A 64 -6.82 15.71 8.97
CA LYS A 64 -6.37 15.84 10.37
C LYS A 64 -7.46 15.46 11.35
N LYS A 65 -8.68 16.00 11.18
CA LYS A 65 -9.82 15.69 12.04
C LYS A 65 -10.16 14.19 12.06
N LYS A 66 -10.10 13.52 10.90
CA LYS A 66 -10.33 12.07 10.81
C LYS A 66 -9.25 11.26 11.55
N VAL A 67 -7.97 11.62 11.37
CA VAL A 67 -6.85 10.97 12.05
C VAL A 67 -6.92 11.18 13.56
N GLU A 68 -7.19 12.39 14.04
CA GLU A 68 -7.36 12.70 15.47
C GLU A 68 -8.51 11.89 16.09
N SER A 69 -9.64 11.81 15.39
CA SER A 69 -10.79 11.01 15.84
C SER A 69 -10.44 9.52 15.91
N TRP A 70 -9.70 8.98 14.95
CA TRP A 70 -9.21 7.60 14.98
C TRP A 70 -8.24 7.38 16.14
N CYS A 71 -7.27 8.28 16.37
CA CYS A 71 -6.32 8.18 17.47
C CYS A 71 -7.04 8.18 18.82
N LYS A 72 -8.06 9.03 18.97
CA LYS A 72 -8.92 9.04 20.14
C LYS A 72 -9.64 7.71 20.32
N ALA A 73 -10.19 7.11 19.27
CA ALA A 73 -10.84 5.81 19.34
C ALA A 73 -9.87 4.70 19.77
N VAL A 74 -8.67 4.65 19.18
CA VAL A 74 -7.62 3.69 19.56
C VAL A 74 -7.18 3.87 21.01
N SER A 75 -7.07 5.11 21.50
CA SER A 75 -6.74 5.33 22.92
C SER A 75 -7.76 4.70 23.87
N ARG A 76 -9.02 4.52 23.45
CA ARG A 76 -10.07 3.88 24.24
C ARG A 76 -10.04 2.36 24.17
N THR A 77 -9.22 1.76 23.31
CA THR A 77 -9.05 0.31 23.22
C THR A 77 -7.90 -0.20 24.07
N PHE A 78 -7.13 0.68 24.72
CA PHE A 78 -6.08 0.27 25.63
C PHE A 78 -6.64 -0.16 26.99
N ASP A 79 -5.89 -1.01 27.69
CA ASP A 79 -6.15 -1.47 29.06
C ASP A 79 -7.53 -2.12 29.29
N LEU A 80 -8.08 -2.73 28.23
CA LEU A 80 -9.37 -3.42 28.28
C LEU A 80 -9.32 -4.77 29.00
N ALA A 81 -8.16 -5.43 28.99
CA ALA A 81 -7.99 -6.74 29.61
C ALA A 81 -7.54 -6.59 31.06
N ASP A 82 -8.22 -7.28 31.99
CA ASP A 82 -7.73 -7.45 33.35
C ASP A 82 -6.48 -8.34 33.32
N ARG A 83 -5.36 -7.80 33.79
CA ARG A 83 -4.06 -8.48 33.85
C ARG A 83 -3.77 -9.10 35.23
N SER A 84 -4.76 -9.10 36.13
CA SER A 84 -4.64 -9.63 37.50
C SER A 84 -5.14 -11.07 37.68
N LEU A 85 -5.67 -11.69 36.63
CA LEU A 85 -5.91 -13.14 36.52
C LEU A 85 -4.64 -13.87 36.07
#